data_AF-A0A7X1H3F7-F1
#
_entry.id   AF-A0A7X1H3F7-F1
#
_cell.length_a   1.000
_cell.length_b   1.000
_cell.length_c   1.000
_cell.angle_alpha   90.00
_cell.angle_beta   90.00
_cell.angle_gamma   90.00
#
_symmetry.space_group_name_H-M   'P 1'
#
loop_
_entity.id
_entity.type
_entity.pdbx_description
1 polymer ?
#
loop_
_entity_poly.entity_id
_entity_poly.type
_entity_poly.pdbx_seq_one_letter_code
_entity_poly.pdbx_strand_id
1 'polypeptide(L)'
;MIKKMVWNKYLQEEGLDKYPEIVKLFDSDSEAIKFVKQALLNDRVLRPVFMQVLPEEKTGKMEICNKKLAAEKIKGDKTLADYIMENKGIFLCGKPKVANEILTRGGKIIVAMTDRHHDKAQYSVANLRQCYIPLPDRRFLTFKSSGLFHDPVSKPYSKNSIKFTGVGGKIEKDNALTSFEKLGPYSEGFIDFLAYQPLYSLPDGKGNFEEAEYGNDGKQALPYLIVNCAISPHRISKISQLDDPGLLRLRKRISPLLRDLAIKRQRSGKKRMPVLKRFFDSGEEVIPLENYLLFIAEEIGIGTARKQNHELFHVTFHEQDVNMGGQICDREEMYTFEDYFKKNEIKYVDPFFEIIKETHIGIRDVISAVGVIKFLYKSKREWKGNRLKLLESFFRAYFRRLSYIYFERWESLIDYLGNVIFFYFDQDDVLGQDELKKLKEWYRLEKERRMKSKGSYR
;
A
#
# COMPACT_ATOMS: atom_id res chain seq x y z
N MET A 1 -21.45 23.41 -18.21
CA MET A 1 -22.80 23.00 -17.75
C MET A 1 -22.87 21.54 -17.30
N ILE A 2 -22.54 20.55 -18.16
CA ILE A 2 -22.58 19.11 -17.82
C ILE A 2 -21.75 18.74 -16.58
N LYS A 3 -20.49 19.19 -16.48
CA LYS A 3 -19.62 18.89 -15.31
C LYS A 3 -20.17 19.43 -13.98
N LYS A 4 -20.86 20.59 -14.00
CA LYS A 4 -21.48 21.20 -12.81
C LYS A 4 -22.70 20.39 -12.36
N MET A 5 -23.53 19.95 -13.30
CA MET A 5 -24.68 19.08 -12.98
C MET A 5 -24.25 17.73 -12.40
N VAL A 6 -23.20 17.11 -12.98
CA VAL A 6 -22.66 15.83 -12.50
C VAL A 6 -22.11 15.97 -11.08
N TRP A 7 -21.38 17.04 -10.79
CA TRP A 7 -20.85 17.28 -9.44
C TRP A 7 -21.95 17.56 -8.40
N ASN A 8 -22.96 18.36 -8.76
CA ASN A 8 -24.08 18.63 -7.84
C ASN A 8 -24.84 17.34 -7.52
N LYS A 9 -25.07 16.47 -8.51
CA LYS A 9 -25.66 15.16 -8.29
C LYS A 9 -24.81 14.31 -7.34
N TYR A 10 -23.49 14.31 -7.51
CA TYR A 10 -22.58 13.62 -6.60
C TYR A 10 -22.73 14.13 -5.15
N LEU A 11 -22.74 15.45 -4.94
CA LEU A 11 -22.92 16.01 -3.60
C LEU A 11 -24.25 15.60 -2.96
N GLN A 12 -25.33 15.52 -3.73
CA GLN A 12 -26.63 15.05 -3.27
C GLN A 12 -26.61 13.55 -2.91
N GLU A 13 -26.01 12.72 -3.77
CA GLU A 13 -25.84 11.28 -3.54
C GLU A 13 -25.03 11.01 -2.25
N GLU A 14 -24.03 11.84 -1.97
CA GLU A 14 -23.23 11.77 -0.73
C GLU A 14 -23.87 12.48 0.47
N GLY A 15 -25.01 13.15 0.29
CA GLY A 15 -25.67 13.96 1.31
C GLY A 15 -24.79 15.10 1.86
N LEU A 16 -23.90 15.63 1.02
CA LEU A 16 -22.97 16.72 1.32
C LEU A 16 -23.54 18.10 0.95
N ASP A 17 -24.52 18.14 0.07
CA ASP A 17 -25.23 19.34 -0.40
C ASP A 17 -25.87 20.15 0.73
N LYS A 18 -26.26 19.50 1.83
CA LYS A 18 -26.81 20.14 3.03
C LYS A 18 -25.79 20.85 3.93
N TYR A 19 -24.50 20.78 3.62
CA TYR A 19 -23.42 21.39 4.41
C TYR A 19 -22.77 22.54 3.64
N PRO A 20 -23.23 23.79 3.81
CA PRO A 20 -22.85 24.91 2.95
C PRO A 20 -21.35 25.21 2.97
N GLU A 21 -20.68 25.07 4.11
CA GLU A 21 -19.24 25.33 4.20
C GLU A 21 -18.42 24.24 3.51
N ILE A 22 -18.89 22.99 3.54
CA ILE A 22 -18.29 21.90 2.76
C ILE A 22 -18.48 22.13 1.26
N VAL A 23 -19.67 22.57 0.83
CA VAL A 23 -19.92 22.89 -0.59
C VAL A 23 -18.98 24.00 -1.06
N LYS A 24 -18.84 25.08 -0.27
CA LYS A 24 -17.88 26.18 -0.54
C LYS A 24 -16.44 25.68 -0.66
N LEU A 25 -16.01 24.75 0.20
CA LEU A 25 -14.68 24.15 0.15
C LEU A 25 -14.43 23.47 -1.21
N PHE A 26 -15.44 22.76 -1.72
CA PHE A 26 -15.38 22.17 -3.04
C PHE A 26 -15.43 23.21 -4.17
N ASP A 27 -16.14 24.31 -4.01
CA ASP A 27 -16.22 25.38 -5.01
C ASP A 27 -14.94 26.21 -5.13
N SER A 28 -13.96 26.00 -4.24
CA SER A 28 -12.65 26.63 -4.36
C SER A 28 -11.95 26.29 -5.68
N ASP A 29 -11.22 27.26 -6.21
CA ASP A 29 -10.39 27.10 -7.41
C ASP A 29 -9.06 26.38 -7.16
N SER A 30 -8.87 25.89 -5.93
CA SER A 30 -7.68 25.15 -5.52
C SER A 30 -7.45 23.94 -6.43
N GLU A 31 -6.22 23.81 -6.89
CA GLU A 31 -5.77 22.66 -7.67
C GLU A 31 -6.00 21.34 -6.92
N ALA A 32 -5.75 21.29 -5.61
CA ALA A 32 -5.95 20.10 -4.80
C ALA A 32 -7.41 19.62 -4.85
N ILE A 33 -8.36 20.57 -4.74
CA ILE A 33 -9.79 20.27 -4.82
C ILE A 33 -10.20 19.83 -6.23
N LYS A 34 -9.63 20.42 -7.28
CA LYS A 34 -9.85 19.97 -8.67
C LYS A 34 -9.45 18.50 -8.85
N PHE A 35 -8.31 18.09 -8.30
CA PHE A 35 -7.87 16.69 -8.37
C PHE A 35 -8.74 15.76 -7.52
N VAL A 36 -9.14 16.16 -6.31
CA VAL A 36 -10.06 15.38 -5.48
C VAL A 36 -11.40 15.17 -6.19
N LYS A 37 -12.01 16.24 -6.71
CA LYS A 37 -13.26 16.15 -7.49
C LYS A 37 -13.11 15.18 -8.66
N GLN A 38 -12.02 15.30 -9.41
CA GLN A 38 -11.77 14.42 -10.56
C GLN A 38 -11.60 12.96 -10.14
N ALA A 39 -10.88 12.68 -9.04
CA ALA A 39 -10.71 11.32 -8.53
C ALA A 39 -12.05 10.70 -8.09
N LEU A 40 -12.86 11.45 -7.33
CA LEU A 40 -14.17 11.00 -6.84
C LEU A 40 -15.18 10.76 -7.97
N LEU A 41 -15.17 11.60 -9.02
CA LEU A 41 -16.05 11.44 -10.18
C LEU A 41 -15.62 10.26 -11.06
N ASN A 42 -14.32 10.00 -11.17
CA ASN A 42 -13.79 8.91 -11.98
C ASN A 42 -13.94 7.55 -11.30
N ASP A 43 -13.99 7.53 -9.97
CA ASP A 43 -14.00 6.31 -9.16
C ASP A 43 -15.04 6.36 -8.04
N ARG A 44 -16.15 5.65 -8.25
CA ARG A 44 -17.25 5.57 -7.28
C ARG A 44 -16.93 4.76 -6.04
N VAL A 45 -15.84 3.98 -6.03
CA VAL A 45 -15.41 3.25 -4.83
C VAL A 45 -14.71 4.18 -3.85
N LEU A 46 -14.28 5.37 -4.29
CA LEU A 46 -13.76 6.41 -3.41
C LEU A 46 -14.89 7.27 -2.83
N ARG A 47 -14.65 7.79 -1.64
CA ARG A 47 -15.47 8.82 -0.99
C ARG A 47 -14.59 9.91 -0.38
N PRO A 48 -15.11 11.15 -0.25
CA PRO A 48 -14.40 12.20 0.44
C PRO A 48 -14.33 11.91 1.94
N VAL A 49 -13.23 12.32 2.55
CA VAL A 49 -13.06 12.41 3.99
C VAL A 49 -12.49 13.77 4.35
N PHE A 50 -12.95 14.30 5.47
CA PHE A 50 -12.62 15.66 5.89
C PHE A 50 -11.59 15.60 7.01
N MET A 51 -10.42 16.18 6.73
CA MET A 51 -9.26 16.12 7.59
C MET A 51 -9.06 17.49 8.22
N GLN A 52 -9.20 17.57 9.55
CA GLN A 52 -8.84 18.76 10.29
C GLN A 52 -7.33 18.95 10.28
N VAL A 53 -6.90 20.16 9.95
CA VAL A 53 -5.49 20.54 10.11
C VAL A 53 -5.27 20.89 11.57
N LEU A 54 -4.41 20.13 12.23
CA LEU A 54 -4.03 20.30 13.61
C LEU A 54 -3.10 21.51 13.75
N PRO A 55 -3.28 22.35 14.78
CA PRO A 55 -2.33 23.40 15.12
C PRO A 55 -0.94 22.86 15.41
N GLU A 56 0.10 23.69 15.23
CA GLU A 56 1.49 23.25 15.42
C GLU A 56 1.76 22.81 16.86
N GLU A 57 1.17 23.47 17.85
CA GLU A 57 1.28 23.09 19.27
C GLU A 57 0.66 21.71 19.58
N LYS A 58 -0.15 21.16 18.67
CA LYS A 58 -0.76 19.83 18.80
C LYS A 58 -0.01 18.75 18.03
N THR A 59 1.08 19.09 17.36
CA THR A 59 1.88 18.17 16.54
C THR A 59 3.36 18.40 16.76
N GLY A 60 4.19 17.35 16.67
CA GLY A 60 5.63 17.58 16.56
C GLY A 60 6.05 17.91 15.13
N LYS A 61 7.36 18.07 14.95
CA LYS A 61 7.95 18.33 13.64
C LYS A 61 7.71 17.16 12.68
N MET A 62 7.31 17.48 11.45
CA MET A 62 7.27 16.53 10.34
C MET A 62 8.71 16.18 9.93
N GLU A 63 9.12 14.93 10.12
CA GLU A 63 10.45 14.45 9.76
C GLU A 63 10.41 13.79 8.38
N ILE A 64 11.02 14.44 7.39
CA ILE A 64 11.15 13.91 6.03
C ILE A 64 12.36 12.97 5.96
N CYS A 65 12.08 11.66 5.93
CA CYS A 65 13.10 10.62 5.88
C CYS A 65 13.66 10.44 4.46
N ASN A 66 12.77 10.42 3.45
CA ASN A 66 13.17 10.19 2.05
C ASN A 66 13.46 11.51 1.33
N LYS A 67 14.57 12.17 1.71
CA LYS A 67 14.98 13.47 1.14
C LYS A 67 15.11 13.45 -0.38
N LYS A 68 15.59 12.33 -0.94
CA LYS A 68 15.78 12.19 -2.39
C LYS A 68 14.45 12.22 -3.14
N LEU A 69 13.45 11.47 -2.67
CA LEU A 69 12.12 11.48 -3.29
C LEU A 69 11.35 12.75 -2.97
N ALA A 70 11.52 13.31 -1.77
CA ALA A 70 10.90 14.56 -1.37
C ALA A 70 11.33 15.75 -2.25
N ALA A 71 12.56 15.72 -2.77
CA ALA A 71 13.07 16.73 -3.70
C ALA A 71 12.61 16.55 -5.16
N GLU A 72 11.85 15.50 -5.50
CA GLU A 72 11.34 15.34 -6.87
C GLU A 72 10.34 16.46 -7.19
N LYS A 73 10.57 17.17 -8.31
CA LYS A 73 9.62 18.13 -8.85
C LYS A 73 8.35 17.41 -9.31
N ILE A 74 7.19 17.91 -8.86
CA ILE A 74 5.88 17.34 -9.17
C ILE A 74 5.17 18.21 -10.21
N LYS A 75 5.10 19.53 -9.97
CA LYS A 75 4.49 20.48 -10.90
C LYS A 75 5.08 21.88 -10.73
N GLY A 76 5.56 22.46 -11.83
CA GLY A 76 6.28 23.74 -11.79
C GLY A 76 7.50 23.62 -10.88
N ASP A 77 7.62 24.54 -9.93
CA ASP A 77 8.67 24.51 -8.91
C ASP A 77 8.29 23.78 -7.61
N LYS A 78 7.04 23.31 -7.49
CA LYS A 78 6.62 22.51 -6.33
C LYS A 78 7.23 21.11 -6.38
N THR A 79 7.86 20.76 -5.28
CA THR A 79 8.43 19.44 -4.98
C THR A 79 7.45 18.59 -4.19
N LEU A 80 7.74 17.29 -4.05
CA LEU A 80 6.94 16.41 -3.19
C LEU A 80 6.96 16.86 -1.72
N ALA A 81 8.07 17.44 -1.25
CA ALA A 81 8.18 18.01 0.10
C ALA A 81 7.14 19.11 0.34
N ASP A 82 6.90 19.97 -0.65
CA ASP A 82 5.91 21.05 -0.54
C ASP A 82 4.51 20.47 -0.32
N TYR A 83 4.13 19.44 -1.07
CA TYR A 83 2.85 18.75 -0.88
C TYR A 83 2.77 18.01 0.46
N ILE A 84 3.87 17.46 1.00
CA ILE A 84 3.89 16.88 2.35
C ILE A 84 3.60 17.98 3.39
N MET A 85 4.28 19.14 3.28
CA MET A 85 4.18 20.22 4.24
C MET A 85 2.83 20.95 4.18
N GLU A 86 2.24 21.10 3.00
CA GLU A 86 0.89 21.66 2.82
C GLU A 86 -0.20 20.81 3.49
N ASN A 87 0.06 19.51 3.66
CA ASN A 87 -0.87 18.52 4.20
C ASN A 87 -0.37 17.92 5.53
N LYS A 88 0.56 18.59 6.23
CA LYS A 88 1.06 18.13 7.54
C LYS A 88 -0.02 18.26 8.62
N GLY A 89 0.09 17.44 9.66
CA GLY A 89 -0.77 17.52 10.83
C GLY A 89 -2.24 17.31 10.50
N ILE A 90 -2.59 16.43 9.57
CA ILE A 90 -3.99 16.17 9.22
C ILE A 90 -4.56 14.99 9.99
N PHE A 91 -5.80 15.12 10.46
CA PHE A 91 -6.50 14.05 11.15
C PHE A 91 -8.00 14.09 10.88
N LEU A 92 -8.67 12.94 10.86
CA LEU A 92 -10.09 12.84 10.59
C LEU A 92 -10.90 13.62 11.64
N CYS A 93 -11.72 14.58 11.18
CA CYS A 93 -12.55 15.38 12.07
C CYS A 93 -13.83 14.66 12.54
N GLY A 94 -14.20 13.59 11.83
CA GLY A 94 -15.40 12.79 12.08
C GLY A 94 -16.41 12.86 10.94
N LYS A 95 -17.70 13.00 11.27
CA LYS A 95 -18.77 13.10 10.27
C LYS A 95 -18.74 14.45 9.52
N PRO A 96 -19.31 14.53 8.29
CA PRO A 96 -19.39 15.79 7.54
C PRO A 96 -20.00 16.96 8.32
N LYS A 97 -20.98 16.69 9.19
CA LYS A 97 -21.56 17.71 10.08
C LYS A 97 -20.48 18.42 10.93
N VAL A 98 -19.56 17.65 11.53
CA VAL A 98 -18.48 18.19 12.37
C VAL A 98 -17.50 19.01 11.54
N ALA A 99 -17.15 18.54 10.34
CA ALA A 99 -16.32 19.32 9.41
C ALA A 99 -16.95 20.67 9.05
N ASN A 100 -18.25 20.69 8.77
CA ASN A 100 -18.98 21.92 8.48
C ASN A 100 -18.95 22.88 9.68
N GLU A 101 -19.16 22.38 10.90
CA GLU A 101 -19.09 23.18 12.13
C GLU A 101 -17.69 23.77 12.36
N ILE A 102 -16.62 22.99 12.13
CA ILE A 102 -15.24 23.46 12.22
C ILE A 102 -14.99 24.60 11.21
N LEU A 103 -15.43 24.43 9.96
CA LEU A 103 -15.30 25.46 8.93
C LEU A 103 -16.07 26.74 9.30
N THR A 104 -17.29 26.62 9.83
CA THR A 104 -18.09 27.77 10.30
C THR A 104 -17.37 28.56 11.40
N ARG A 105 -16.58 27.90 12.24
CA ARG A 105 -15.77 28.54 13.30
C ARG A 105 -14.41 29.06 12.80
N GLY A 106 -14.16 29.02 11.48
CA GLY A 106 -12.90 29.47 10.87
C GLY A 106 -11.76 28.43 10.93
N GLY A 107 -12.05 27.20 11.32
CA GLY A 107 -11.06 26.11 11.32
C GLY A 107 -10.69 25.66 9.91
N LYS A 108 -9.51 25.04 9.78
CA LYS A 108 -8.98 24.59 8.49
C LYS A 108 -9.26 23.10 8.27
N ILE A 109 -9.89 22.78 7.13
CA ILE A 109 -10.15 21.41 6.67
C ILE A 109 -9.43 21.18 5.33
N ILE A 110 -8.82 20.01 5.20
CA ILE A 110 -8.33 19.46 3.94
C ILE A 110 -9.27 18.33 3.51
N VAL A 111 -9.65 18.30 2.23
CA VAL A 111 -10.41 17.18 1.67
C VAL A 111 -9.43 16.13 1.16
N ALA A 112 -9.49 14.94 1.75
CA ALA A 112 -8.82 13.75 1.25
C ALA A 112 -9.87 12.74 0.77
N MET A 113 -9.44 11.54 0.38
CA MET A 113 -10.33 10.45 0.02
C MET A 113 -9.90 9.14 0.65
N THR A 114 -10.84 8.22 0.80
CA THR A 114 -10.59 6.83 1.18
C THR A 114 -11.60 5.94 0.47
N ASP A 115 -11.42 4.62 0.56
CA ASP A 115 -12.38 3.67 0.02
C ASP A 115 -13.74 3.80 0.76
N ARG A 116 -14.82 3.51 0.05
CA ARG A 116 -16.14 3.35 0.65
C ARG A 116 -16.17 2.15 1.59
N HIS A 117 -17.04 2.26 2.58
CA HIS A 117 -17.30 1.17 3.51
C HIS A 117 -17.90 -0.01 2.77
N HIS A 118 -17.43 -1.22 3.07
CA HIS A 118 -17.93 -2.44 2.49
C HIS A 118 -18.02 -3.54 3.56
N ASP A 119 -19.24 -3.74 4.08
CA ASP A 119 -19.53 -4.63 5.23
C ASP A 119 -19.15 -6.10 4.97
N LYS A 120 -19.15 -6.54 3.71
CA LYS A 120 -18.84 -7.92 3.33
C LYS A 120 -17.33 -8.19 3.21
N ALA A 121 -16.47 -7.18 3.42
CA ALA A 121 -15.02 -7.36 3.40
C ALA A 121 -14.49 -7.44 4.83
N GLN A 122 -13.49 -8.31 5.07
CA GLN A 122 -12.77 -8.37 6.35
C GLN A 122 -12.23 -6.98 6.78
N TYR A 123 -11.87 -6.15 5.78
CA TYR A 123 -11.47 -4.76 5.98
C TYR A 123 -12.41 -3.85 5.21
N SER A 124 -13.31 -3.20 5.94
CA SER A 124 -14.41 -2.43 5.34
C SER A 124 -13.94 -1.20 4.57
N VAL A 125 -12.78 -0.63 4.90
CA VAL A 125 -12.08 0.45 4.16
C VAL A 125 -10.56 0.23 4.16
N ALA A 126 -9.79 0.89 3.28
CA ALA A 126 -8.34 0.71 3.15
C ALA A 126 -7.59 0.78 4.50
N ASN A 127 -7.15 -0.38 5.00
CA ASN A 127 -6.52 -0.59 6.29
C ASN A 127 -7.19 0.20 7.45
N LEU A 128 -8.49 0.48 7.38
CA LEU A 128 -9.31 1.18 8.38
C LEU A 128 -8.92 2.63 8.74
N ARG A 129 -7.64 3.02 8.59
CA ARG A 129 -7.01 4.23 9.13
C ARG A 129 -6.11 4.98 8.14
N GLN A 130 -6.35 4.81 6.84
CA GLN A 130 -5.60 5.48 5.77
C GLN A 130 -6.48 6.32 4.85
N CYS A 131 -6.00 7.52 4.52
CA CYS A 131 -6.55 8.37 3.47
C CYS A 131 -5.49 8.73 2.42
N TYR A 132 -5.98 9.29 1.32
CA TYR A 132 -5.22 9.59 0.11
C TYR A 132 -5.50 11.01 -0.36
N ILE A 133 -4.47 11.70 -0.82
CA ILE A 133 -4.54 13.01 -1.47
C ILE A 133 -3.92 12.87 -2.86
N PRO A 134 -4.69 13.10 -3.94
CA PRO A 134 -4.16 12.99 -5.29
C PRO A 134 -3.13 14.09 -5.60
N LEU A 135 -2.05 13.71 -6.28
CA LEU A 135 -0.98 14.60 -6.72
C LEU A 135 -1.09 14.91 -8.23
N PRO A 136 -0.55 16.06 -8.69
CA PRO A 136 -0.59 16.44 -10.11
C PRO A 136 0.08 15.43 -11.05
N ASP A 137 1.07 14.69 -10.56
CA ASP A 137 1.79 13.68 -11.32
C ASP A 137 1.08 12.31 -11.35
N ARG A 138 -0.18 12.26 -10.91
CA ARG A 138 -1.07 11.08 -10.84
C ARG A 138 -0.77 10.10 -9.70
N ARG A 139 0.24 10.35 -8.87
CA ARG A 139 0.46 9.59 -7.63
C ARG A 139 -0.50 10.06 -6.54
N PHE A 140 -0.47 9.37 -5.40
CA PHE A 140 -1.25 9.71 -4.21
C PHE A 140 -0.32 9.85 -3.02
N LEU A 141 -0.41 10.99 -2.35
CA LEU A 141 0.14 11.14 -1.01
C LEU A 141 -0.79 10.42 -0.04
N THR A 142 -0.25 9.53 0.78
CA THR A 142 -1.04 8.69 1.68
C THR A 142 -0.72 9.04 3.11
N PHE A 143 -1.75 9.19 3.93
CA PHE A 143 -1.62 9.47 5.35
C PHE A 143 -2.24 8.32 6.13
N LYS A 144 -1.38 7.47 6.67
CA LYS A 144 -1.77 6.37 7.53
C LYS A 144 -1.76 6.83 8.98
N SER A 145 -2.62 6.22 9.80
CA SER A 145 -2.83 6.60 11.20
C SER A 145 -3.49 7.98 11.34
N SER A 146 -4.35 8.32 10.39
CA SER A 146 -5.00 9.63 10.29
C SER A 146 -6.46 9.62 10.77
N GLY A 147 -6.89 8.55 11.46
CA GLY A 147 -8.24 8.42 12.04
C GLY A 147 -8.89 7.07 11.81
N LEU A 148 -10.13 6.90 12.28
CA LEU A 148 -10.96 5.71 12.05
C LEU A 148 -11.96 5.96 10.93
N PHE A 149 -11.66 5.52 9.72
CA PHE A 149 -12.54 5.80 8.58
C PHE A 149 -13.79 4.93 8.54
N HIS A 150 -13.71 3.69 9.04
CA HIS A 150 -14.88 2.80 9.10
C HIS A 150 -15.89 3.23 10.17
N ASP A 151 -15.41 3.85 11.25
CA ASP A 151 -16.21 4.41 12.33
C ASP A 151 -15.71 5.82 12.68
N PRO A 152 -16.17 6.86 11.94
CA PRO A 152 -15.69 8.22 12.11
C PRO A 152 -16.22 8.92 13.38
N VAL A 153 -17.03 8.24 14.20
CA VAL A 153 -17.59 8.81 15.43
C VAL A 153 -16.81 8.34 16.65
N SER A 154 -16.28 7.12 16.61
CA SER A 154 -15.49 6.58 17.70
C SER A 154 -14.17 7.30 17.88
N LYS A 155 -13.74 7.35 19.15
CA LYS A 155 -12.41 7.84 19.47
C LYS A 155 -11.35 6.97 18.79
N PRO A 156 -10.32 7.57 18.18
CA PRO A 156 -9.29 6.82 17.47
C PRO A 156 -8.33 6.07 18.41
N TYR A 157 -8.46 6.29 19.72
CA TYR A 157 -7.70 5.63 20.78
C TYR A 157 -8.52 5.58 22.07
N SER A 158 -8.17 4.65 22.95
CA SER A 158 -8.76 4.53 24.29
C SER A 158 -7.66 4.72 25.32
N LYS A 159 -7.82 5.70 26.23
CA LYS A 159 -6.86 5.94 27.33
C LYS A 159 -6.70 4.73 28.25
N ASN A 160 -7.72 3.88 28.33
CA ASN A 160 -7.74 2.70 29.20
C ASN A 160 -7.13 1.45 28.53
N SER A 161 -6.61 1.58 27.30
CA SER A 161 -6.00 0.46 26.59
C SER A 161 -4.80 0.92 25.77
N ILE A 162 -3.74 0.12 25.71
CA ILE A 162 -2.59 0.36 24.82
C ILE A 162 -2.99 0.19 23.32
N LYS A 163 -4.25 -0.19 23.03
CA LYS A 163 -4.74 -0.39 21.67
C LYS A 163 -5.20 0.92 21.04
N PHE A 164 -4.38 1.40 20.12
CA PHE A 164 -4.70 2.44 19.16
C PHE A 164 -5.45 1.81 17.98
N THR A 165 -6.75 2.10 17.83
CA THR A 165 -7.58 1.53 16.75
C THR A 165 -7.48 2.37 15.47
N GLY A 166 -7.32 3.69 15.59
CA GLY A 166 -7.25 4.63 14.45
C GLY A 166 -5.89 5.29 14.23
N VAL A 167 -4.91 5.01 15.10
CA VAL A 167 -3.57 5.59 15.02
C VAL A 167 -2.49 4.52 15.11
N GLY A 168 -1.26 4.86 14.74
CA GLY A 168 -0.09 4.01 14.84
C GLY A 168 0.83 4.53 15.92
N GLY A 169 1.46 3.63 16.67
CA GLY A 169 2.35 3.97 17.76
C GLY A 169 3.82 4.05 17.34
N LYS A 170 4.68 4.13 18.35
CA LYS A 170 6.14 4.16 18.17
C LYS A 170 6.67 2.94 17.40
N ILE A 171 6.12 1.74 17.66
CA ILE A 171 6.55 0.49 17.01
C ILE A 171 6.29 0.57 15.50
N GLU A 172 5.09 0.98 15.07
CA GLU A 172 4.81 1.13 13.65
C GLU A 172 5.74 2.15 12.98
N LYS A 173 5.98 3.29 13.64
CA LYS A 173 6.93 4.29 13.12
C LYS A 173 8.36 3.74 13.03
N ASP A 174 8.83 3.04 14.04
CA ASP A 174 10.19 2.46 14.07
C ASP A 174 10.35 1.36 13.00
N ASN A 175 9.32 0.54 12.79
CA ASN A 175 9.29 -0.47 11.73
C ASN A 175 9.30 0.17 10.34
N ALA A 176 8.50 1.22 10.12
CA ALA A 176 8.49 1.94 8.85
C ALA A 176 9.87 2.51 8.52
N LEU A 177 10.51 3.15 9.52
CA LEU A 177 11.86 3.71 9.38
C LEU A 177 12.91 2.61 9.13
N THR A 178 12.92 1.55 9.93
CA THR A 178 13.83 0.40 9.76
C THR A 178 13.67 -0.22 8.37
N SER A 179 12.43 -0.40 7.91
CA SER A 179 12.16 -0.90 6.56
C SER A 179 12.71 0.04 5.49
N PHE A 180 12.66 1.36 5.71
CA PHE A 180 13.18 2.38 4.80
C PHE A 180 14.70 2.38 4.74
N GLU A 181 15.36 2.31 5.88
CA GLU A 181 16.81 2.24 5.95
C GLU A 181 17.34 0.98 5.26
N LYS A 182 16.68 -0.17 5.45
CA LYS A 182 17.07 -1.43 4.80
C LYS A 182 16.75 -1.48 3.31
N LEU A 183 15.54 -1.06 2.90
CA LEU A 183 15.09 -1.20 1.50
C LEU A 183 15.47 -0.01 0.59
N GLY A 184 15.80 1.14 1.17
CA GLY A 184 16.16 2.36 0.48
C GLY A 184 14.98 3.23 0.02
N PRO A 185 15.26 4.33 -0.72
CA PRO A 185 14.29 5.38 -1.07
C PRO A 185 13.44 5.15 -2.31
N TYR A 186 13.77 4.14 -3.13
CA TYR A 186 13.00 3.74 -4.32
C TYR A 186 12.73 2.25 -4.25
N SER A 187 11.86 1.88 -3.33
CA SER A 187 11.62 0.49 -2.98
C SER A 187 10.73 -0.17 -4.04
N GLU A 188 11.35 -0.71 -5.10
CA GLU A 188 10.66 -1.59 -6.06
C GLU A 188 9.85 -2.67 -5.30
N GLY A 189 8.57 -2.86 -5.65
CA GLY A 189 7.66 -3.74 -4.93
C GLY A 189 6.99 -3.13 -3.69
N PHE A 190 7.24 -1.87 -3.33
CA PHE A 190 6.66 -1.22 -2.15
C PHE A 190 6.15 0.19 -2.45
N ILE A 191 5.32 0.71 -1.55
CA ILE A 191 5.04 2.14 -1.50
C ILE A 191 6.26 2.88 -0.96
N ASP A 192 6.40 4.15 -1.35
CA ASP A 192 7.53 4.95 -0.92
C ASP A 192 7.23 5.57 0.43
N PHE A 193 7.96 5.18 1.48
CA PHE A 193 7.92 5.87 2.76
C PHE A 193 8.59 7.23 2.60
N LEU A 194 7.92 8.29 3.07
CA LEU A 194 8.36 9.67 2.88
C LEU A 194 8.75 10.33 4.20
N ALA A 195 7.83 10.29 5.17
CA ALA A 195 7.93 11.07 6.38
C ALA A 195 7.07 10.49 7.51
N TYR A 196 7.32 10.96 8.73
CA TYR A 196 6.42 10.76 9.86
C TYR A 196 6.28 12.04 10.68
N GLN A 197 5.21 12.13 11.45
CA GLN A 197 4.98 13.23 12.38
C GLN A 197 4.37 12.71 13.68
N PRO A 198 4.95 13.00 14.85
CA PRO A 198 4.30 12.69 16.12
C PRO A 198 3.11 13.64 16.33
N LEU A 199 2.05 13.12 16.95
CA LEU A 199 0.83 13.85 17.26
C LEU A 199 0.68 13.96 18.78
N TYR A 200 0.53 15.18 19.30
CA TYR A 200 0.42 15.44 20.74
C TYR A 200 -1.03 15.53 21.21
N SER A 201 -1.95 15.85 20.30
CA SER A 201 -3.37 15.78 20.56
C SER A 201 -4.12 15.34 19.31
N LEU A 202 -5.25 14.67 19.51
CA LEU A 202 -6.07 14.11 18.43
C LEU A 202 -7.50 14.61 18.54
N PRO A 203 -8.20 14.82 17.41
CA PRO A 203 -9.63 15.05 17.42
C PRO A 203 -10.41 13.89 18.08
N ASP A 204 -11.44 14.22 18.86
CA ASP A 204 -12.33 13.26 19.52
C ASP A 204 -13.48 12.75 18.63
N GLY A 205 -13.51 13.16 17.35
CA GLY A 205 -14.60 12.89 16.40
C GLY A 205 -15.85 13.77 16.57
N LYS A 206 -15.83 14.68 17.56
CA LYS A 206 -16.91 15.63 17.88
C LYS A 206 -16.46 17.09 17.76
N GLY A 207 -15.24 17.32 17.29
CA GLY A 207 -14.68 18.65 17.03
C GLY A 207 -13.84 19.23 18.17
N ASN A 208 -13.55 18.45 19.22
CA ASN A 208 -12.62 18.83 20.29
C ASN A 208 -11.29 18.09 20.12
N PHE A 209 -10.26 18.56 20.84
CA PHE A 209 -8.97 17.89 20.94
C PHE A 209 -8.82 17.20 22.29
N GLU A 210 -8.30 15.98 22.26
CA GLU A 210 -7.83 15.29 23.46
C GLU A 210 -6.32 15.09 23.37
N GLU A 211 -5.64 15.32 24.49
CA GLU A 211 -4.21 15.03 24.57
C GLU A 211 -3.95 13.54 24.39
N ALA A 212 -2.93 13.23 23.59
CA ALA A 212 -2.41 11.89 23.46
C ALA A 212 -1.63 11.57 24.75
N GLU A 213 -2.33 11.15 25.80
CA GLU A 213 -1.75 10.96 27.13
C GLU A 213 -1.00 9.63 27.33
N TYR A 214 0.07 9.80 28.11
CA TYR A 214 0.91 8.93 28.94
C TYR A 214 0.47 7.47 29.16
N GLY A 215 1.40 6.56 28.90
CA GLY A 215 1.27 5.15 29.25
C GLY A 215 1.20 4.91 30.76
N ASN A 216 0.80 3.70 31.14
CA ASN A 216 0.62 3.26 32.54
C ASN A 216 1.89 3.36 33.41
N ASP A 217 3.07 3.58 32.81
CA ASP A 217 4.37 3.73 33.46
C ASP A 217 4.85 5.20 33.55
N GLY A 218 3.99 6.16 33.19
CA GLY A 218 4.36 7.58 33.10
C GLY A 218 5.19 7.93 31.85
N LYS A 219 5.48 6.98 30.95
CA LYS A 219 6.19 7.24 29.70
C LYS A 219 5.23 7.59 28.57
N GLN A 220 5.61 8.59 27.78
CA GLN A 220 4.81 9.14 26.70
C GLN A 220 4.63 8.12 25.55
N ALA A 221 3.40 7.65 25.33
CA ALA A 221 3.04 6.81 24.17
C ALA A 221 2.48 7.69 23.05
N LEU A 222 3.39 8.26 22.25
CA LEU A 222 3.00 9.15 21.14
C LEU A 222 2.40 8.37 19.95
N PRO A 223 1.24 8.80 19.42
CA PRO A 223 0.79 8.40 18.11
C PRO A 223 1.59 9.12 17.01
N TYR A 224 1.73 8.44 15.87
CA TYR A 224 2.47 8.91 14.71
C TYR A 224 1.61 8.87 13.46
N LEU A 225 1.58 9.99 12.74
CA LEU A 225 1.13 10.08 11.36
C LEU A 225 2.25 9.55 10.47
N ILE A 226 1.95 8.61 9.58
CA ILE A 226 2.91 8.03 8.63
C ILE A 226 2.52 8.48 7.21
N VAL A 227 3.49 9.06 6.50
CA VAL A 227 3.31 9.61 5.16
C VAL A 227 4.04 8.75 4.14
N ASN A 228 3.30 8.27 3.15
CA ASN A 228 3.86 7.51 2.02
C ASN A 228 3.39 8.06 0.67
N CYS A 229 3.99 7.60 -0.43
CA CYS A 229 3.53 7.81 -1.80
C CYS A 229 3.09 6.50 -2.44
N ALA A 230 1.92 6.48 -3.08
CA ALA A 230 1.37 5.31 -3.74
C ALA A 230 0.91 5.61 -5.18
N ILE A 231 0.96 4.59 -6.04
CA ILE A 231 0.46 4.63 -7.43
C ILE A 231 -1.08 4.48 -7.47
N SER A 232 -1.66 3.80 -6.48
CA SER A 232 -3.10 3.57 -6.40
C SER A 232 -3.60 3.59 -4.96
N PRO A 233 -4.79 4.16 -4.69
CA PRO A 233 -5.41 4.09 -3.38
C PRO A 233 -6.06 2.71 -3.12
N HIS A 234 -6.52 2.02 -4.17
CA HIS A 234 -7.21 0.74 -4.00
C HIS A 234 -6.25 -0.40 -3.68
N ARG A 235 -6.65 -1.23 -2.72
CA ARG A 235 -6.03 -2.52 -2.42
C ARG A 235 -6.55 -3.63 -3.34
N ILE A 236 -5.79 -4.71 -3.50
CA ILE A 236 -6.26 -5.89 -4.25
C ILE A 236 -7.56 -6.43 -3.65
N SER A 237 -7.70 -6.38 -2.31
CA SER A 237 -8.94 -6.76 -1.60
C SER A 237 -10.23 -6.06 -2.11
N LYS A 238 -10.10 -4.90 -2.77
CA LYS A 238 -11.23 -4.07 -3.24
C LYS A 238 -11.60 -4.29 -4.70
N ILE A 239 -10.90 -5.17 -5.40
CA ILE A 239 -11.04 -5.34 -6.84
C ILE A 239 -12.44 -5.78 -7.29
N SER A 240 -13.15 -6.57 -6.48
CA SER A 240 -14.53 -6.98 -6.74
C SER A 240 -15.53 -5.83 -6.62
N GLN A 241 -15.16 -4.75 -5.94
CA GLN A 241 -15.98 -3.56 -5.73
C GLN A 241 -15.80 -2.54 -6.86
N LEU A 242 -14.71 -2.65 -7.64
CA LEU A 242 -14.46 -1.77 -8.77
C LEU A 242 -15.46 -2.08 -9.91
N ASP A 243 -16.36 -1.13 -10.14
CA ASP A 243 -17.25 -1.07 -11.29
C ASP A 243 -16.47 -0.62 -12.55
N ASP A 244 -15.46 -1.38 -12.93
CA ASP A 244 -14.56 -1.07 -14.05
C ASP A 244 -14.28 -2.34 -14.85
N PRO A 245 -15.10 -2.66 -15.88
CA PRO A 245 -14.91 -3.82 -16.73
C PRO A 245 -13.49 -3.88 -17.31
N GLY A 246 -12.84 -5.02 -17.14
CA GLY A 246 -11.42 -5.19 -17.49
C GLY A 246 -10.47 -4.15 -16.88
N LEU A 247 -10.84 -3.50 -15.77
CA LEU A 247 -10.09 -2.46 -15.07
C LEU A 247 -9.61 -1.33 -16.00
N LEU A 248 -10.40 -0.97 -17.02
CA LEU A 248 -9.96 -0.07 -18.08
C LEU A 248 -9.65 1.34 -17.57
N ARG A 249 -10.52 1.92 -16.73
CA ARG A 249 -10.31 3.26 -16.17
C ARG A 249 -9.09 3.28 -15.25
N LEU A 250 -8.97 2.28 -14.39
CA LEU A 250 -7.82 2.12 -13.50
C LEU A 250 -6.51 1.96 -14.29
N ARG A 251 -6.49 1.08 -15.31
CA ARG A 251 -5.31 0.88 -16.17
C ARG A 251 -4.96 2.13 -16.96
N LYS A 252 -5.94 2.88 -17.49
CA LYS A 252 -5.71 4.17 -18.15
C LYS A 252 -5.01 5.17 -17.21
N ARG A 253 -5.40 5.20 -15.93
CA ARG A 253 -4.77 6.08 -14.93
C ARG A 253 -3.34 5.64 -14.59
N ILE A 254 -3.11 4.34 -14.43
CA ILE A 254 -1.83 3.79 -13.97
C ILE A 254 -0.79 3.68 -15.10
N SER A 255 -1.21 3.44 -16.35
CA SER A 255 -0.31 3.19 -17.47
C SER A 255 0.76 4.29 -17.68
N PRO A 256 0.44 5.59 -17.60
CA PRO A 256 1.46 6.64 -17.67
C PRO A 256 2.51 6.53 -16.58
N LEU A 257 2.11 6.23 -15.33
CA LEU A 257 3.04 6.02 -14.21
C LEU A 257 3.96 4.82 -14.45
N LEU A 258 3.45 3.75 -15.06
CA LEU A 258 4.26 2.59 -15.45
C LEU A 258 5.27 2.96 -16.55
N ARG A 259 4.88 3.78 -17.53
CA ARG A 259 5.81 4.28 -18.56
C ARG A 259 6.92 5.11 -17.93
N ASP A 260 6.58 6.02 -17.01
CA ASP A 260 7.56 6.83 -16.28
C ASP A 260 8.52 5.94 -15.47
N LEU A 261 7.99 4.91 -14.80
CA LEU A 261 8.78 3.92 -14.07
C LEU A 261 9.74 3.17 -15.02
N ALA A 262 9.29 2.77 -16.21
CA ALA A 262 10.11 2.11 -17.20
C ALA A 262 11.28 3.00 -17.67
N ILE A 263 11.02 4.28 -17.92
CA ILE A 263 12.01 5.28 -18.32
C ILE A 263 13.02 5.50 -17.18
N LYS A 264 12.55 5.70 -15.94
CA LYS A 264 13.42 5.86 -14.76
C LYS A 264 14.34 4.65 -14.58
N ARG A 265 13.83 3.42 -14.78
CA ARG A 265 14.65 2.19 -14.71
C ARG A 265 15.69 2.14 -15.85
N GLN A 266 15.31 2.48 -17.06
CA GLN A 266 16.24 2.54 -18.19
C GLN A 266 17.38 3.54 -17.94
N ARG A 267 17.07 4.77 -17.50
CA ARG A 267 18.07 5.82 -17.21
C ARG A 267 19.03 5.45 -16.08
N SER A 268 18.57 4.65 -15.12
CA SER A 268 19.40 4.19 -14.00
C SER A 268 20.19 2.91 -14.30
N GLY A 269 20.20 2.43 -15.55
CA GLY A 269 20.87 1.18 -15.94
C GLY A 269 20.20 -0.07 -15.36
N LYS A 270 19.05 0.06 -14.69
CA LYS A 270 18.32 -1.06 -14.11
C LYS A 270 17.56 -1.82 -15.19
N LYS A 271 17.72 -3.15 -15.20
CA LYS A 271 16.99 -4.01 -16.15
C LYS A 271 15.48 -3.92 -15.87
N ARG A 272 14.72 -3.52 -16.90
CA ARG A 272 13.25 -3.51 -16.86
C ARG A 272 12.70 -4.92 -16.58
N MET A 273 11.56 -4.96 -15.90
CA MET A 273 10.74 -6.17 -15.75
C MET A 273 10.31 -6.68 -17.13
N PRO A 274 10.25 -8.00 -17.40
CA PRO A 274 9.79 -8.50 -18.69
C PRO A 274 8.42 -7.96 -19.07
N VAL A 275 7.45 -7.92 -18.16
CA VAL A 275 6.11 -7.40 -18.44
C VAL A 275 6.16 -5.90 -18.78
N LEU A 276 6.85 -5.12 -17.95
CA LEU A 276 6.98 -3.68 -18.16
C LEU A 276 7.74 -3.36 -19.45
N LYS A 277 8.74 -4.16 -19.79
CA LYS A 277 9.48 -4.07 -21.05
C LYS A 277 8.53 -4.32 -22.23
N ARG A 278 7.76 -5.42 -22.22
CA ARG A 278 6.78 -5.72 -23.28
C ARG A 278 5.79 -4.58 -23.47
N PHE A 279 5.21 -4.05 -22.39
CA PHE A 279 4.28 -2.93 -22.47
C PHE A 279 4.94 -1.64 -22.99
N PHE A 280 6.14 -1.32 -22.51
CA PHE A 280 6.82 -0.10 -22.95
C PHE A 280 7.22 -0.19 -24.43
N ASP A 281 7.74 -1.35 -24.84
CA ASP A 281 8.19 -1.61 -26.21
C ASP A 281 7.00 -1.83 -27.18
N SER A 282 5.80 -2.18 -26.71
CA SER A 282 4.60 -2.32 -27.56
C SER A 282 4.05 -0.98 -28.06
N GLY A 283 4.37 0.13 -27.38
CA GLY A 283 3.85 1.46 -27.71
C GLY A 283 2.37 1.69 -27.34
N GLU A 284 1.69 0.71 -26.74
CA GLU A 284 0.27 0.84 -26.37
C GLU A 284 0.03 1.89 -25.29
N GLU A 285 -0.92 2.81 -25.43
CA GLU A 285 -1.15 3.82 -24.38
C GLU A 285 -1.57 3.21 -23.04
N VAL A 286 -2.28 2.08 -23.07
CA VAL A 286 -2.85 1.42 -21.90
C VAL A 286 -2.34 -0.02 -21.82
N ILE A 287 -1.75 -0.40 -20.69
CA ILE A 287 -1.26 -1.78 -20.48
C ILE A 287 -2.40 -2.78 -20.66
N PRO A 288 -2.27 -3.82 -21.51
CA PRO A 288 -3.31 -4.85 -21.65
C PRO A 288 -3.61 -5.52 -20.31
N LEU A 289 -4.87 -5.92 -20.08
CA LEU A 289 -5.29 -6.50 -18.80
C LEU A 289 -4.44 -7.72 -18.40
N GLU A 290 -4.15 -8.63 -19.35
CA GLU A 290 -3.32 -9.81 -19.08
C GLU A 290 -1.91 -9.39 -18.61
N ASN A 291 -1.29 -8.42 -19.28
CA ASN A 291 0.01 -7.89 -18.87
C ASN A 291 -0.07 -7.14 -17.54
N TYR A 292 -1.15 -6.43 -17.26
CA TYR A 292 -1.31 -5.71 -16.00
C TYR A 292 -1.34 -6.63 -14.78
N LEU A 293 -2.06 -7.75 -14.86
CA LEU A 293 -2.09 -8.73 -13.77
C LEU A 293 -0.73 -9.41 -13.58
N LEU A 294 -0.04 -9.74 -14.68
CA LEU A 294 1.32 -10.27 -14.62
C LEU A 294 2.30 -9.26 -14.01
N PHE A 295 2.13 -7.96 -14.30
CA PHE A 295 2.91 -6.89 -13.70
C PHE A 295 2.72 -6.83 -12.18
N ILE A 296 1.48 -6.90 -11.69
CA ILE A 296 1.17 -6.94 -10.25
C ILE A 296 1.86 -8.15 -9.61
N ALA A 297 1.72 -9.34 -10.19
CA ALA A 297 2.36 -10.56 -9.68
C ALA A 297 3.90 -10.45 -9.65
N GLU A 298 4.47 -9.84 -10.69
CA GLU A 298 5.92 -9.62 -10.79
C GLU A 298 6.42 -8.61 -9.74
N GLU A 299 5.70 -7.49 -9.50
CA GLU A 299 6.05 -6.53 -8.43
C GLU A 299 5.93 -7.18 -7.04
N ILE A 300 4.91 -7.99 -6.76
CA ILE A 300 4.81 -8.75 -5.50
C ILE A 300 6.03 -9.67 -5.34
N GLY A 301 6.42 -10.40 -6.40
CA GLY A 301 7.62 -11.26 -6.37
C GLY A 301 8.92 -10.48 -6.11
N ILE A 302 9.08 -9.31 -6.72
CA ILE A 302 10.21 -8.41 -6.46
C ILE A 302 10.20 -7.93 -5.00
N GLY A 303 9.05 -7.49 -4.49
CA GLY A 303 8.88 -7.02 -3.12
C GLY A 303 9.25 -8.12 -2.12
N THR A 304 8.69 -9.32 -2.28
CA THR A 304 8.98 -10.47 -1.40
C THR A 304 10.45 -10.86 -1.42
N ALA A 305 11.11 -10.86 -2.58
CA ALA A 305 12.55 -11.15 -2.66
C ALA A 305 13.40 -10.06 -1.99
N ARG A 306 13.02 -8.79 -2.14
CA ARG A 306 13.73 -7.70 -1.47
C ARG A 306 13.59 -7.78 0.04
N LYS A 307 12.38 -8.06 0.57
CA LYS A 307 12.21 -8.31 2.01
C LYS A 307 13.16 -9.41 2.49
N GLN A 308 13.15 -10.54 1.80
CA GLN A 308 13.99 -11.69 2.12
C GLN A 308 15.49 -11.33 2.11
N ASN A 309 15.95 -10.58 1.11
CA ASN A 309 17.35 -10.17 1.00
C ASN A 309 17.82 -9.26 2.14
N HIS A 310 16.89 -8.59 2.81
CA HIS A 310 17.16 -7.65 3.89
C HIS A 310 16.71 -8.17 5.26
N GLU A 311 16.32 -9.45 5.34
CA GLU A 311 15.83 -10.10 6.57
C GLU A 311 14.69 -9.31 7.22
N LEU A 312 13.74 -8.93 6.38
CA LEU A 312 12.49 -8.31 6.79
C LEU A 312 11.35 -9.31 6.62
N PHE A 313 10.53 -9.43 7.66
CA PHE A 313 9.43 -10.38 7.76
C PHE A 313 8.13 -9.62 7.99
N HIS A 314 7.06 -10.04 7.32
CA HIS A 314 5.75 -9.44 7.47
C HIS A 314 4.89 -10.33 8.37
N VAL A 315 4.37 -9.80 9.48
CA VAL A 315 3.67 -10.64 10.48
C VAL A 315 2.40 -11.27 9.90
N THR A 316 1.66 -10.50 9.10
CA THR A 316 0.44 -10.93 8.40
C THR A 316 0.48 -10.35 7.00
N PHE A 317 0.61 -11.18 5.96
CA PHE A 317 0.59 -10.70 4.57
C PHE A 317 -0.68 -11.21 3.86
N HIS A 318 -1.46 -10.31 3.28
CA HIS A 318 -2.76 -10.60 2.66
C HIS A 318 -3.12 -9.57 1.60
N GLU A 319 -4.25 -9.76 0.92
CA GLU A 319 -4.64 -9.03 -0.28
C GLU A 319 -4.95 -7.54 -0.04
N GLN A 320 -5.08 -7.10 1.22
CA GLN A 320 -5.17 -5.67 1.54
C GLN A 320 -3.81 -4.96 1.67
N ASP A 321 -2.70 -5.69 1.78
CA ASP A 321 -1.37 -5.09 1.91
C ASP A 321 -0.77 -4.72 0.56
N VAL A 322 -1.42 -5.11 -0.53
CA VAL A 322 -0.97 -4.82 -1.89
C VAL A 322 -1.96 -3.90 -2.56
N ASN A 323 -1.47 -2.79 -3.12
CA ASN A 323 -2.30 -1.90 -3.92
C ASN A 323 -2.39 -2.35 -5.39
N MET A 324 -3.30 -1.73 -6.14
CA MET A 324 -3.44 -1.97 -7.57
C MET A 324 -2.23 -1.47 -8.41
N GLY A 325 -1.24 -0.83 -7.80
CA GLY A 325 0.07 -0.59 -8.42
C GLY A 325 1.04 -1.76 -8.27
N GLY A 326 0.65 -2.87 -7.64
CA GLY A 326 1.53 -3.99 -7.28
C GLY A 326 2.44 -3.71 -6.09
N GLN A 327 2.22 -2.61 -5.36
CA GLN A 327 3.08 -2.17 -4.27
C GLN A 327 2.61 -2.74 -2.94
N ILE A 328 3.53 -3.29 -2.14
CA ILE A 328 3.32 -3.63 -0.74
C ILE A 328 3.24 -2.34 0.08
N CYS A 329 2.19 -2.18 0.88
CA CYS A 329 1.75 -0.91 1.42
C CYS A 329 2.01 -0.73 2.92
N ASP A 330 2.12 -1.82 3.68
CA ASP A 330 2.13 -1.77 5.14
C ASP A 330 3.56 -1.97 5.66
N ARG A 331 4.40 -0.97 5.37
CA ARG A 331 5.84 -0.99 5.70
C ARG A 331 6.10 -0.99 7.21
N GLU A 332 5.18 -0.41 7.98
CA GLU A 332 5.19 -0.46 9.43
C GLU A 332 4.87 -1.83 10.03
N GLU A 333 4.44 -2.80 9.23
CA GLU A 333 4.25 -4.20 9.65
C GLU A 333 5.45 -5.10 9.30
N MET A 334 6.55 -4.51 8.82
CA MET A 334 7.80 -5.22 8.54
C MET A 334 8.69 -5.21 9.78
N TYR A 335 9.05 -6.41 10.23
CA TYR A 335 9.93 -6.63 11.36
C TYR A 335 11.27 -7.16 10.87
N THR A 336 12.35 -6.83 11.57
CA THR A 336 13.62 -7.52 11.40
C THR A 336 13.46 -9.00 11.78
N PHE A 337 14.39 -9.85 11.34
CA PHE A 337 14.44 -11.23 11.81
C PHE A 337 14.43 -11.28 13.34
N GLU A 338 15.31 -10.54 14.00
CA GLU A 338 15.42 -10.52 15.46
C GLU A 338 14.13 -10.09 16.14
N ASP A 339 13.48 -9.02 15.65
CA ASP A 339 12.24 -8.53 16.24
C ASP A 339 11.05 -9.44 15.95
N TYR A 340 11.02 -10.08 14.78
CA TYR A 340 10.03 -11.10 14.45
C TYR A 340 10.11 -12.25 15.44
N PHE A 341 11.32 -12.75 15.74
CA PHE A 341 11.52 -13.84 16.68
C PHE A 341 11.22 -13.42 18.12
N LYS A 342 11.71 -12.27 18.60
CA LYS A 342 11.37 -11.76 19.94
C LYS A 342 9.87 -11.59 20.16
N LYS A 343 9.14 -11.14 19.13
CA LYS A 343 7.69 -10.95 19.20
C LYS A 343 6.91 -12.27 19.22
N ASN A 344 7.43 -13.29 18.55
CA ASN A 344 6.74 -14.58 18.37
C ASN A 344 7.25 -15.70 19.30
N GLU A 345 8.38 -15.52 19.99
CA GLU A 345 8.95 -16.48 20.96
C GLU A 345 7.98 -16.87 22.08
N ILE A 346 7.00 -16.01 22.41
CA ILE A 346 6.14 -16.19 23.57
C ILE A 346 4.71 -16.60 23.20
N LYS A 347 4.30 -16.62 21.91
CA LYS A 347 2.86 -16.71 21.58
C LYS A 347 2.34 -17.67 20.52
N TYR A 348 3.13 -18.30 19.64
CA TYR A 348 2.53 -19.25 18.68
C TYR A 348 3.44 -20.39 18.24
N VAL A 349 2.80 -21.57 18.13
CA VAL A 349 3.15 -22.73 17.31
C VAL A 349 3.06 -22.33 15.83
N ASP A 350 3.91 -21.41 15.36
CA ASP A 350 4.05 -21.23 13.91
C ASP A 350 4.71 -22.52 13.38
N PRO A 351 4.01 -23.33 12.56
CA PRO A 351 4.55 -24.61 12.09
C PRO A 351 5.81 -24.43 11.23
N PHE A 352 6.08 -23.20 10.78
CA PHE A 352 7.27 -22.84 10.03
C PHE A 352 8.37 -22.22 10.90
N PHE A 353 8.18 -22.09 12.23
CA PHE A 353 9.11 -21.37 13.10
C PHE A 353 10.54 -21.90 13.00
N GLU A 354 10.74 -23.21 13.16
CA GLU A 354 12.08 -23.82 13.08
C GLU A 354 12.65 -23.70 11.66
N ILE A 355 11.84 -23.90 10.61
CA ILE A 355 12.27 -23.73 9.22
C ILE A 355 12.76 -22.30 8.99
N ILE A 356 11.99 -21.29 9.43
CA ILE A 356 12.38 -19.88 9.30
C ILE A 356 13.63 -19.60 10.12
N LYS A 357 13.74 -20.14 11.33
CA LYS A 357 14.89 -19.95 12.22
C LYS A 357 16.19 -20.51 11.62
N GLU A 358 16.14 -21.73 11.09
CA GLU A 358 17.31 -22.41 10.51
C GLU A 358 17.71 -21.82 9.17
N THR A 359 16.74 -21.52 8.31
CA THR A 359 17.01 -21.13 6.92
C THR A 359 17.02 -19.62 6.70
N HIS A 360 16.50 -18.84 7.66
CA HIS A 360 16.16 -17.43 7.52
C HIS A 360 15.20 -17.15 6.34
N ILE A 361 14.57 -18.15 5.76
CA ILE A 361 13.63 -17.97 4.66
C ILE A 361 12.26 -17.66 5.25
N GLY A 362 11.70 -16.51 4.88
CA GLY A 362 10.32 -16.12 5.19
C GLY A 362 9.31 -16.92 4.38
N ILE A 363 9.28 -18.24 4.59
CA ILE A 363 8.42 -19.15 3.82
C ILE A 363 6.94 -18.80 3.97
N ARG A 364 6.53 -18.34 5.16
CA ARG A 364 5.19 -17.83 5.43
C ARG A 364 4.83 -16.63 4.57
N ASP A 365 5.76 -15.70 4.35
CA ASP A 365 5.55 -14.55 3.48
C ASP A 365 5.35 -14.99 2.02
N VAL A 366 6.09 -16.00 1.57
CA VAL A 366 5.95 -16.56 0.23
C VAL A 366 4.59 -17.25 0.07
N ILE A 367 4.18 -18.10 1.01
CA ILE A 367 2.87 -18.77 1.00
C ILE A 367 1.74 -17.72 0.97
N SER A 368 1.85 -16.71 1.82
CA SER A 368 0.89 -15.60 1.89
C SER A 368 0.82 -14.84 0.57
N ALA A 369 1.97 -14.55 -0.05
CA ALA A 369 2.02 -13.88 -1.35
C ALA A 369 1.35 -14.72 -2.44
N VAL A 370 1.55 -16.04 -2.45
CA VAL A 370 0.84 -16.96 -3.36
C VAL A 370 -0.67 -16.88 -3.08
N GLY A 371 -1.09 -16.79 -1.80
CA GLY A 371 -2.48 -16.52 -1.41
C GLY A 371 -3.06 -15.24 -2.01
N VAL A 372 -2.30 -14.14 -2.02
CA VAL A 372 -2.70 -12.89 -2.70
C VAL A 372 -2.82 -13.09 -4.22
N ILE A 373 -1.92 -13.85 -4.85
CA ILE A 373 -2.04 -14.21 -6.27
C ILE A 373 -3.30 -15.06 -6.54
N LYS A 374 -3.65 -15.99 -5.64
CA LYS A 374 -4.90 -16.76 -5.68
C LYS A 374 -6.10 -15.83 -5.67
N PHE A 375 -6.12 -14.89 -4.73
CA PHE A 375 -7.21 -13.94 -4.58
C PHE A 375 -7.36 -13.10 -5.84
N LEU A 376 -6.25 -12.56 -6.36
CA LEU A 376 -6.21 -11.82 -7.61
C LEU A 376 -6.94 -12.67 -8.68
N TYR A 377 -6.44 -13.85 -9.01
CA TYR A 377 -7.07 -14.75 -10.00
C TYR A 377 -8.59 -14.97 -9.77
N LYS A 378 -9.03 -15.29 -8.53
CA LYS A 378 -10.44 -15.62 -8.25
C LYS A 378 -11.39 -14.42 -8.32
N SER A 379 -10.88 -13.21 -8.13
CA SER A 379 -11.70 -12.02 -7.83
C SER A 379 -12.50 -11.44 -9.00
N LYS A 380 -12.21 -11.80 -10.26
CA LYS A 380 -13.00 -11.41 -11.45
C LYS A 380 -12.99 -12.51 -12.51
N ARG A 381 -14.16 -13.09 -12.79
CA ARG A 381 -14.37 -14.16 -13.79
C ARG A 381 -13.98 -13.78 -15.23
N GLU A 382 -13.92 -12.48 -15.55
CA GLU A 382 -13.52 -11.98 -16.87
C GLU A 382 -12.02 -12.18 -17.16
N TRP A 383 -11.22 -12.49 -16.14
CA TRP A 383 -9.78 -12.64 -16.30
C TRP A 383 -9.47 -14.02 -16.84
N LYS A 384 -9.46 -14.15 -18.17
CA LYS A 384 -8.98 -15.35 -18.88
C LYS A 384 -7.46 -15.58 -18.74
N GLY A 385 -6.85 -15.08 -17.66
CA GLY A 385 -5.43 -15.29 -17.36
C GLY A 385 -5.23 -16.67 -16.75
N ASN A 386 -4.28 -17.44 -17.29
CA ASN A 386 -3.91 -18.73 -16.71
C ASN A 386 -3.22 -18.49 -15.36
N ARG A 387 -3.78 -19.02 -14.27
CA ARG A 387 -3.22 -19.03 -12.91
C ARG A 387 -1.72 -19.33 -12.89
N LEU A 388 -1.30 -20.31 -13.69
CA LEU A 388 0.09 -20.71 -13.82
C LEU A 388 0.99 -19.58 -14.33
N LYS A 389 0.50 -18.72 -15.24
CA LYS A 389 1.27 -17.54 -15.71
C LYS A 389 1.47 -16.51 -14.59
N LEU A 390 0.49 -16.31 -13.71
CA LEU A 390 0.62 -15.40 -12.57
C LEU A 390 1.65 -15.93 -11.57
N LEU A 391 1.56 -17.22 -11.22
CA LEU A 391 2.53 -17.88 -10.36
C LEU A 391 3.93 -17.87 -10.99
N GLU A 392 4.03 -18.15 -12.29
CA GLU A 392 5.29 -18.08 -13.04
C GLU A 392 5.88 -16.66 -12.97
N SER A 393 5.07 -15.63 -13.21
CA SER A 393 5.50 -14.23 -13.14
C SER A 393 6.04 -13.89 -11.75
N PHE A 394 5.31 -14.28 -10.70
CA PHE A 394 5.74 -14.10 -9.31
C PHE A 394 7.05 -14.83 -9.00
N PHE A 395 7.12 -16.15 -9.22
CA PHE A 395 8.29 -16.95 -8.83
C PHE A 395 9.53 -16.63 -9.66
N ARG A 396 9.39 -16.37 -10.97
CA ARG A 396 10.52 -15.91 -11.79
C ARG A 396 11.06 -14.58 -11.28
N ALA A 397 10.20 -13.65 -10.87
CA ALA A 397 10.63 -12.38 -10.31
C ALA A 397 11.31 -12.56 -8.95
N TYR A 398 10.69 -13.36 -8.08
CA TYR A 398 11.18 -13.68 -6.75
C TYR A 398 12.58 -14.30 -6.80
N PHE A 399 12.72 -15.47 -7.44
CA PHE A 399 13.98 -16.18 -7.53
C PHE A 399 15.07 -15.37 -8.24
N ARG A 400 14.71 -14.61 -9.28
CA ARG A 400 15.69 -13.75 -9.98
C ARG A 400 16.21 -12.61 -9.11
N ARG A 401 15.40 -12.10 -8.16
CA ARG A 401 15.78 -10.98 -7.30
C ARG A 401 16.40 -11.40 -5.97
N LEU A 402 16.29 -12.66 -5.57
CA LEU A 402 16.97 -13.15 -4.38
C LEU A 402 18.49 -13.00 -4.47
N SER A 403 19.13 -12.71 -3.34
CA SER A 403 20.58 -12.81 -3.21
C SER A 403 21.03 -14.25 -3.47
N TYR A 404 22.33 -14.45 -3.71
CA TYR A 404 22.84 -15.80 -3.98
C TYR A 404 22.62 -16.74 -2.78
N ILE A 405 22.86 -16.23 -1.56
CA ILE A 405 22.69 -16.97 -0.31
C ILE A 405 21.26 -17.46 -0.13
N TYR A 406 20.26 -16.56 -0.22
CA TYR A 406 18.86 -16.98 -0.02
C TYR A 406 18.34 -17.85 -1.17
N PHE A 407 18.84 -17.65 -2.39
CA PHE A 407 18.48 -18.52 -3.52
C PHE A 407 18.99 -19.95 -3.33
N GLU A 408 20.20 -20.15 -2.79
CA GLU A 408 20.72 -21.50 -2.50
C GLU A 408 19.96 -22.17 -1.36
N ARG A 409 19.58 -21.43 -0.31
CA ARG A 409 18.78 -21.97 0.79
C ARG A 409 17.39 -22.48 0.36
N TRP A 410 16.89 -22.04 -0.79
CA TRP A 410 15.65 -22.60 -1.36
C TRP A 410 15.80 -24.04 -1.87
N GLU A 411 17.01 -24.53 -2.14
CA GLU A 411 17.23 -25.88 -2.67
C GLU A 411 16.67 -26.96 -1.75
N SER A 412 16.89 -26.83 -0.43
CA SER A 412 16.36 -27.76 0.57
C SER A 412 14.88 -27.55 0.89
N LEU A 413 14.29 -26.43 0.46
CA LEU A 413 12.92 -26.03 0.79
C LEU A 413 11.94 -26.10 -0.38
N ILE A 414 12.42 -26.31 -1.62
CA ILE A 414 11.58 -26.20 -2.82
C ILE A 414 10.47 -27.26 -2.84
N ASP A 415 10.79 -28.48 -2.41
CA ASP A 415 9.85 -29.59 -2.28
C ASP A 415 8.82 -29.31 -1.21
N TYR A 416 9.28 -28.81 -0.06
CA TYR A 416 8.42 -28.43 1.04
C TYR A 416 7.44 -27.33 0.65
N LEU A 417 7.92 -26.23 0.06
CA LEU A 417 7.05 -25.14 -0.39
C LEU A 417 6.06 -25.62 -1.44
N GLY A 418 6.51 -26.45 -2.39
CA GLY A 418 5.62 -26.98 -3.41
C GLY A 418 4.52 -27.87 -2.82
N ASN A 419 4.81 -28.68 -1.80
CA ASN A 419 3.81 -29.45 -1.05
C ASN A 419 2.85 -28.57 -0.24
N VAL A 420 3.35 -27.47 0.34
CA VAL A 420 2.50 -26.51 1.05
C VAL A 420 1.57 -25.77 0.09
N ILE A 421 2.10 -25.29 -1.05
CA ILE A 421 1.29 -24.67 -2.10
C ILE A 421 0.24 -25.66 -2.59
N PHE A 422 0.65 -26.89 -2.90
CA PHE A 422 -0.26 -27.98 -3.25
C PHE A 422 -1.40 -28.10 -2.23
N PHE A 423 -1.08 -28.27 -0.95
CA PHE A 423 -2.07 -28.43 0.11
C PHE A 423 -3.04 -27.24 0.24
N TYR A 424 -2.54 -26.00 0.15
CA TYR A 424 -3.36 -24.78 0.28
C TYR A 424 -4.17 -24.43 -0.99
N PHE A 425 -3.81 -24.99 -2.15
CA PHE A 425 -4.42 -24.65 -3.43
C PHE A 425 -5.29 -25.76 -4.01
N ASP A 426 -5.08 -27.02 -3.64
CA ASP A 426 -5.66 -28.20 -4.32
C ASP A 426 -6.97 -28.73 -3.67
N GLN A 427 -7.37 -28.26 -2.47
CA GLN A 427 -8.70 -28.65 -1.92
C GLN A 427 -9.89 -28.09 -2.74
N ASP A 428 -9.67 -27.08 -3.58
CA ASP A 428 -10.71 -26.39 -4.36
C ASP A 428 -10.63 -26.64 -5.88
N ASP A 429 -9.56 -27.24 -6.43
CA ASP A 429 -9.34 -27.23 -7.90
C ASP A 429 -8.29 -28.24 -8.37
N VAL A 430 -8.65 -29.11 -9.32
CA VAL A 430 -7.85 -30.19 -9.91
C VAL A 430 -6.63 -29.62 -10.64
N LEU A 431 -5.42 -29.53 -10.05
CA LEU A 431 -4.16 -29.30 -10.80
C LEU A 431 -2.85 -29.37 -9.99
N GLY A 432 -2.86 -29.77 -8.72
CA GLY A 432 -1.71 -29.55 -7.84
C GLY A 432 -0.36 -30.22 -8.22
N GLN A 433 -0.35 -31.40 -8.85
CA GLN A 433 0.92 -32.06 -9.21
C GLN A 433 1.69 -31.34 -10.33
N ASP A 434 0.98 -30.65 -11.24
CA ASP A 434 1.60 -29.92 -12.34
C ASP A 434 2.26 -28.62 -11.84
N GLU A 435 1.74 -28.03 -10.77
CA GLU A 435 2.27 -26.81 -10.17
C GLU A 435 3.60 -27.06 -9.45
N LEU A 436 3.73 -28.17 -8.72
CA LEU A 436 4.99 -28.57 -8.08
C LEU A 436 6.11 -28.79 -9.11
N LYS A 437 5.82 -29.48 -10.22
CA LYS A 437 6.78 -29.68 -11.33
C LYS A 437 7.24 -28.33 -11.91
N LYS A 438 6.31 -27.37 -12.06
CA LYS A 438 6.60 -26.04 -12.60
C LYS A 438 7.43 -25.18 -11.65
N LEU A 439 7.18 -25.23 -10.35
CA LEU A 439 8.00 -24.52 -9.37
C LEU A 439 9.47 -24.98 -9.42
N LYS A 440 9.71 -26.30 -9.45
CA LYS A 440 11.04 -26.89 -9.63
C LYS A 440 11.69 -26.46 -10.95
N GLU A 441 10.91 -26.45 -12.02
CA GLU A 441 11.38 -26.02 -13.34
C GLU A 441 11.84 -24.56 -13.30
N TRP A 442 11.05 -23.64 -12.71
CA TRP A 442 11.42 -22.23 -12.60
C TRP A 442 12.66 -22.01 -11.74
N TYR A 443 12.78 -22.73 -10.61
CA TYR A 443 13.98 -22.71 -9.77
C TYR A 443 15.22 -23.20 -10.54
N ARG A 444 15.12 -24.36 -11.22
CA ARG A 444 16.20 -24.94 -12.04
C ARG A 444 16.66 -23.98 -13.13
N LEU A 445 15.73 -23.39 -13.89
CA LEU A 445 16.05 -22.43 -14.95
C LEU A 445 16.82 -21.21 -14.42
N GLU A 446 16.47 -20.73 -13.24
CA GLU A 446 17.19 -19.63 -12.59
C GLU A 446 18.57 -20.07 -12.07
N LYS A 447 18.69 -21.28 -11.53
CA LYS A 447 19.98 -21.88 -11.10
C LYS A 447 20.95 -21.98 -12.29
N GLU A 448 20.48 -22.49 -13.43
CA GLU A 448 21.24 -22.55 -14.68
C GLU A 448 21.69 -21.18 -15.18
N ARG A 449 20.79 -20.19 -15.15
CA ARG A 449 21.10 -18.81 -15.52
C ARG A 449 22.22 -18.23 -14.64
N ARG A 450 22.15 -18.46 -13.33
CA ARG A 450 23.16 -17.98 -12.36
C ARG A 450 24.52 -18.65 -12.57
N MET A 451 24.55 -19.95 -12.85
CA MET A 451 25.80 -20.67 -13.18
C MET A 451 26.46 -20.09 -14.44
N LYS A 452 25.70 -19.84 -15.51
CA LYS A 452 26.21 -19.22 -16.74
C LYS A 452 26.81 -17.83 -16.49
N SER A 453 26.18 -17.02 -15.63
CA SER A 453 26.72 -15.68 -15.29
C SER A 453 27.98 -15.70 -14.42
N LYS A 454 28.24 -16.78 -13.66
CA LYS A 454 29.50 -16.94 -12.92
C LYS A 454 30.65 -17.35 -13.85
N GLY A 455 30.37 -18.11 -14.90
CA GLY A 455 31.36 -18.58 -15.87
C GLY A 455 31.84 -17.50 -16.86
N SER A 456 31.10 -16.40 -17.03
CA SER A 456 31.44 -15.30 -17.96
C SER A 456 32.38 -14.23 -17.38
N TYR A 457 32.94 -14.46 -16.19
CA TYR A 457 33.92 -13.61 -15.52
C TYR A 457 35.31 -14.28 -15.41
N ARG A 458 35.57 -15.30 -16.22
CA ARG A 458 36.91 -15.90 -16.36
C ARG A 458 37.56 -15.47 -17.65
#